data_AF-A0A972X1F0-F1
#
_entry.id   AF-A0A972X1F0-F1
#
_cell.length_a   1.000
_cell.length_b   1.000
_cell.length_c   1.000
_cell.angle_alpha   90.00
_cell.angle_beta   90.00
_cell.angle_gamma   90.00
#
_symmetry.space_group_name_H-M   'P 1'
#
loop_
_entity.id
_entity.type
_entity.pdbx_description
1 polymer ?
#
loop_
_entity_poly.entity_id
_entity_poly.type
_entity_poly.pdbx_seq_one_letter_code
_entity_poly.pdbx_strand_id
1 'polypeptide(L)'
;MKKIGLFLLGLVVLLVAVYSLSRPRADAKAATQESPLKYPNSVIPELMGVSKVKKRSDVTPDITAKLEQAKSFRTYLETAYLRLPSIEKVKISKNGDFHHVPTEVIESSEIFGDIADKIKNNSTLIMDALKFYSACSLNDQLITSVRAVCARNLQDWAKTANINISRIEIPENVLRIADVLPRRD
;
A
#
# COMPACT_ATOMS: atom_id res chain seq x y z
N MET A 1 -52.02 46.85 13.89
CA MET A 1 -50.88 46.82 12.94
C MET A 1 -49.77 45.82 13.30
N LYS A 2 -50.02 44.76 14.10
CA LYS A 2 -48.97 43.77 14.49
C LYS A 2 -48.85 42.52 13.59
N LYS A 3 -49.80 42.28 12.68
CA LYS A 3 -49.85 41.04 11.87
C LYS A 3 -48.92 41.02 10.65
N ILE A 4 -48.44 42.19 10.20
CA ILE A 4 -47.58 42.29 9.00
C ILE A 4 -46.14 41.82 9.29
N GLY A 5 -45.65 41.97 10.52
CA GLY A 5 -44.28 41.59 10.90
C GLY A 5 -44.00 40.09 10.81
N LEU A 6 -44.99 39.24 11.12
CA LEU A 6 -44.81 37.79 11.13
C LEU A 6 -44.66 37.23 9.70
N PHE A 7 -45.35 37.83 8.74
CA PHE A 7 -45.33 37.40 7.33
C PHE A 7 -43.98 37.70 6.67
N LEU A 8 -43.39 38.87 6.97
CA LEU A 8 -42.07 39.24 6.46
C LEU A 8 -40.97 38.32 7.01
N LEU A 9 -41.04 37.93 8.29
CA LEU A 9 -40.04 37.04 8.88
C LEU A 9 -40.06 35.64 8.24
N GLY A 10 -41.26 35.09 7.98
CA GLY A 10 -41.42 33.81 7.30
C GLY A 10 -40.88 33.82 5.87
N LEU A 11 -41.08 34.91 5.13
CA LEU A 11 -40.60 35.06 3.76
C LEU A 11 -39.05 35.10 3.70
N VAL A 12 -38.41 35.78 4.65
CA VAL A 12 -36.94 35.86 4.71
C VAL A 12 -36.31 34.49 5.00
N VAL A 13 -36.88 33.72 5.93
CA VAL A 13 -36.39 32.37 6.23
C VAL A 13 -36.54 31.45 5.03
N LEU A 14 -37.66 31.52 4.31
CA LEU A 14 -37.90 30.72 3.11
C LEU A 14 -36.89 31.07 2.00
N LEU A 15 -36.61 32.36 1.79
CA LEU A 15 -35.64 32.82 0.80
C LEU A 15 -34.22 32.37 1.13
N VAL A 16 -33.81 32.40 2.41
CA VAL A 16 -32.48 31.91 2.84
C VAL A 16 -32.36 30.39 2.65
N ALA A 17 -33.42 29.62 2.95
CA ALA A 17 -33.43 28.18 2.74
C ALA A 17 -33.31 27.81 1.26
N VAL A 18 -34.08 28.48 0.39
CA VAL A 18 -34.03 28.27 -1.07
C VAL A 18 -32.66 28.67 -1.61
N TYR A 19 -32.11 29.81 -1.19
CA TYR A 19 -30.78 30.27 -1.65
C TYR A 19 -29.65 29.32 -1.22
N SER A 20 -29.78 28.68 -0.06
CA SER A 20 -28.80 27.69 0.43
C SER A 20 -28.85 26.38 -0.36
N LEU A 21 -30.02 25.99 -0.88
CA LEU A 21 -30.20 24.80 -1.72
C LEU A 21 -29.81 25.04 -3.19
N SER A 22 -29.88 26.29 -3.66
CA SER A 22 -29.58 26.64 -5.05
C SER A 22 -28.11 26.98 -5.32
N ARG A 23 -27.19 26.88 -4.35
CA ARG A 23 -25.77 27.03 -4.64
C ARG A 23 -25.32 25.85 -5.52
N PRO A 24 -24.97 26.08 -6.81
CA PRO A 24 -24.38 25.03 -7.62
C PRO A 24 -23.13 24.55 -6.88
N ARG A 25 -23.01 23.24 -6.70
CA ARG A 25 -21.77 22.61 -6.24
C ARG A 25 -20.69 23.12 -7.17
N ALA A 26 -19.85 24.03 -6.69
CA ALA A 26 -18.69 24.45 -7.43
C ALA A 26 -17.89 23.17 -7.65
N ASP A 27 -17.84 22.70 -8.89
CA ASP A 27 -16.99 21.60 -9.30
C ASP A 27 -15.57 22.01 -8.97
N ALA A 28 -15.13 21.60 -7.78
CA ALA A 28 -13.74 21.61 -7.39
C ALA A 28 -13.05 20.69 -8.37
N LYS A 29 -12.55 21.26 -9.47
CA LYS A 29 -11.46 20.70 -10.26
C LYS A 29 -10.26 20.66 -9.33
N ALA A 30 -10.25 19.67 -8.45
CA ALA A 30 -9.05 19.22 -7.78
C ALA A 30 -8.15 18.70 -8.89
N ALA A 31 -7.24 19.56 -9.34
CA ALA A 31 -6.00 19.10 -9.93
C ALA A 31 -5.25 18.39 -8.80
N THR A 32 -5.64 17.14 -8.53
CA THR A 32 -4.86 16.23 -7.72
C THR A 32 -3.63 15.93 -8.57
N GLN A 33 -2.58 16.72 -8.35
CA GLN A 33 -1.25 16.34 -8.78
C GLN A 33 -0.93 15.07 -7.99
N GLU A 34 -1.27 13.91 -8.57
CA GLU A 34 -0.97 12.60 -8.03
C GLU A 34 0.53 12.56 -7.80
N SER A 35 0.95 12.80 -6.54
CA SER A 35 2.31 12.52 -6.15
C SER A 35 2.47 11.02 -6.37
N PRO A 36 3.39 10.58 -7.26
CA PRO A 36 3.60 9.17 -7.50
C PRO A 36 3.83 8.51 -6.13
N LEU A 37 3.09 7.44 -5.86
CA LEU A 37 3.20 6.62 -4.65
C LEU A 37 4.67 6.23 -4.47
N LYS A 38 5.42 7.08 -3.78
CA LYS A 38 6.84 6.89 -3.60
C LYS A 38 6.97 5.79 -2.57
N TYR A 39 7.55 4.66 -2.97
CA TYR A 39 7.91 3.60 -2.04
C TYR A 39 8.68 4.26 -0.90
N PRO A 40 8.17 4.23 0.35
CA PRO A 40 8.80 4.94 1.43
C PRO A 40 10.17 4.30 1.65
N ASN A 41 11.22 5.03 1.26
CA ASN A 41 12.57 4.69 1.66
C ASN A 41 12.59 4.72 3.19
N SER A 42 12.65 3.53 3.79
CA SER A 42 12.98 3.26 5.19
C SER A 42 12.06 3.88 6.26
N VAL A 43 11.08 3.10 6.73
CA VAL A 43 10.69 3.09 8.15
C VAL A 43 11.01 1.71 8.70
N ILE A 44 12.30 1.36 8.74
CA ILE A 44 12.80 0.37 9.69
C ILE A 44 13.99 1.04 10.38
N PRO A 45 14.02 1.08 11.73
CA PRO A 45 15.17 1.59 12.47
C PRO A 45 16.44 0.93 11.98
N GLU A 46 17.45 1.77 11.83
CA GLU A 46 18.82 1.51 11.42
C GLU A 46 19.46 0.34 12.20
N LEU A 47 19.20 -0.89 11.76
CA LEU A 47 19.74 -2.14 12.35
C LEU A 47 21.14 -2.48 11.82
N MET A 48 21.89 -1.50 11.31
CA MET A 48 23.25 -1.70 10.80
C MET A 48 24.23 -0.73 11.44
N GLY A 49 24.79 -1.13 12.59
CA GLY A 49 26.08 -0.62 13.03
C GLY A 49 27.18 -1.04 12.05
N VAL A 50 27.35 -0.28 10.97
CA VAL A 50 28.38 -0.55 9.96
C VAL A 50 29.74 -0.12 10.51
N SER A 51 30.41 -1.07 11.17
CA SER A 51 31.84 -0.99 11.46
C SER A 51 32.62 -0.75 10.17
N LYS A 52 33.52 0.25 10.18
CA LYS A 52 34.39 0.67 9.07
C LYS A 52 35.08 -0.55 8.43
N VAL A 53 34.59 -0.99 7.27
CA VAL A 53 35.18 -2.10 6.50
C VAL A 53 36.47 -1.60 5.84
N LYS A 54 37.60 -2.15 6.29
CA LYS A 54 38.94 -1.97 5.72
C LYS A 54 38.94 -2.47 4.27
N LYS A 55 39.32 -1.61 3.30
CA LYS A 55 39.47 -1.96 1.86
C LYS A 55 40.28 -3.25 1.73
N ARG A 56 39.63 -4.37 1.44
CA ARG A 56 40.26 -5.66 1.16
C ARG A 56 40.02 -5.96 -0.32
N SER A 57 41.11 -6.15 -1.07
CA SER A 57 41.12 -6.22 -2.54
C SER A 57 40.64 -7.57 -3.12
N ASP A 58 40.07 -8.44 -2.30
CA ASP A 58 39.64 -9.79 -2.69
C ASP A 58 38.11 -9.90 -2.74
N VAL A 59 37.48 -9.07 -3.58
CA VAL A 59 36.05 -9.26 -3.90
C VAL A 59 35.98 -10.38 -4.95
N THR A 60 35.49 -11.56 -4.53
CA THR A 60 35.30 -12.68 -5.45
C THR A 60 34.14 -12.40 -6.42
N PRO A 61 34.16 -12.94 -7.65
CA PRO A 61 33.08 -12.77 -8.63
C PRO A 61 31.67 -13.14 -8.09
N ASP A 62 31.58 -14.07 -7.14
CA ASP A 62 30.33 -14.48 -6.48
C ASP A 62 29.69 -13.34 -5.65
N ILE A 63 30.50 -12.54 -4.94
CA ILE A 63 29.99 -11.41 -4.15
C ILE A 63 29.39 -10.34 -5.06
N THR A 64 30.06 -10.04 -6.17
CA THR A 64 29.59 -9.07 -7.16
C THR A 64 28.27 -9.52 -7.79
N ALA A 65 28.14 -10.80 -8.16
CA ALA A 65 26.91 -11.35 -8.71
C ALA A 65 25.73 -11.26 -7.74
N LYS A 66 25.94 -11.61 -6.46
CA LYS A 66 24.91 -11.49 -5.41
C LYS A 66 24.49 -10.04 -5.16
N LEU A 67 25.43 -9.10 -5.21
CA LEU A 67 25.14 -7.67 -5.03
C LEU A 67 24.28 -7.13 -6.18
N GLU A 68 24.61 -7.46 -7.43
CA GLU A 68 23.82 -7.07 -8.60
C GLU A 68 22.43 -7.73 -8.60
N GLN A 69 22.34 -8.99 -8.16
CA GLN A 69 21.04 -9.65 -7.98
C GLN A 69 20.20 -8.95 -6.92
N ALA A 70 20.77 -8.59 -5.75
CA ALA A 70 20.05 -7.85 -4.72
C ALA A 70 19.60 -6.47 -5.22
N LYS A 71 20.42 -5.77 -6.00
CA LYS A 71 20.08 -4.48 -6.60
C LYS A 71 18.92 -4.60 -7.60
N SER A 72 19.00 -5.54 -8.54
CA SER A 72 17.92 -5.78 -9.51
C SER A 72 16.62 -6.22 -8.82
N PHE A 73 16.71 -7.01 -7.76
CA PHE A 73 15.55 -7.38 -6.96
C PHE A 73 14.90 -6.17 -6.28
N ARG A 74 15.67 -5.22 -5.73
CA ARG A 74 15.12 -3.98 -5.17
C ARG A 74 14.38 -3.15 -6.21
N THR A 75 14.96 -2.97 -7.39
CA THR A 75 14.28 -2.28 -8.51
C THR A 75 12.99 -3.00 -8.92
N TYR A 76 13.01 -4.33 -8.91
CA TYR A 76 11.80 -5.13 -9.14
C TYR A 76 10.75 -4.88 -8.06
N LEU A 77 11.10 -4.87 -6.77
CA LEU A 77 10.17 -4.60 -5.67
C LEU A 77 9.55 -3.20 -5.74
N GLU A 78 10.34 -2.18 -6.09
CA GLU A 78 9.84 -0.81 -6.30
C GLU A 78 8.80 -0.78 -7.44
N THR A 79 9.11 -1.44 -8.56
CA THR A 79 8.19 -1.54 -9.70
C THR A 79 6.93 -2.33 -9.35
N ALA A 80 7.09 -3.44 -8.64
CA ALA A 80 6.00 -4.28 -8.15
C ALA A 80 5.05 -3.47 -7.24
N TYR A 81 5.61 -2.64 -6.36
CA TYR A 81 4.83 -1.81 -5.44
C TYR A 81 3.91 -0.83 -6.18
N LEU A 82 4.43 -0.17 -7.22
CA LEU A 82 3.68 0.78 -8.04
C LEU A 82 2.55 0.11 -8.85
N ARG A 83 2.67 -1.20 -9.11
CA ARG A 83 1.66 -1.98 -9.83
C ARG A 83 0.54 -2.49 -8.94
N LEU A 84 0.68 -2.42 -7.62
CA LEU A 84 -0.37 -2.88 -6.69
C LEU A 84 -1.64 -2.03 -6.86
N PRO A 85 -2.84 -2.65 -6.81
CA PRO A 85 -4.09 -1.94 -7.01
C PRO A 85 -4.37 -0.97 -5.86
N SER A 86 -4.47 0.32 -6.20
CA SER A 86 -4.99 1.34 -5.30
C SER A 86 -6.51 1.28 -5.23
N ILE A 87 -7.08 1.75 -4.11
CA ILE A 87 -8.52 1.90 -3.92
C ILE A 87 -9.12 2.78 -5.03
N GLU A 88 -8.39 3.82 -5.44
CA GLU A 88 -8.80 4.74 -6.49
C GLU A 88 -8.87 4.07 -7.86
N LYS A 89 -7.82 3.33 -8.26
CA LYS A 89 -7.78 2.62 -9.55
C LYS A 89 -8.93 1.63 -9.69
N VAL A 90 -9.21 0.86 -8.64
CA VAL A 90 -10.31 -0.11 -8.62
C VAL A 90 -11.69 0.56 -8.61
N LYS A 91 -11.82 1.77 -8.06
CA LYS A 91 -13.08 2.53 -8.13
C LYS A 91 -13.36 3.06 -9.54
N ILE A 92 -12.32 3.45 -10.28
CA ILE A 92 -12.44 3.99 -11.64
C ILE A 92 -12.73 2.86 -12.64
N SER A 93 -12.19 1.65 -12.44
CA SER A 93 -12.42 0.50 -13.33
C SER A 93 -13.85 -0.10 -13.26
N LYS A 94 -14.76 0.51 -12.46
CA LYS A 94 -16.17 0.13 -12.31
C LYS A 94 -17.01 0.43 -13.56
N ASN A 95 -16.75 -0.27 -14.66
CA ASN A 95 -17.66 -0.33 -15.81
C ASN A 95 -18.83 -1.33 -15.62
N GLY A 96 -19.25 -1.58 -14.37
CA GLY A 96 -20.56 -2.16 -14.07
C GLY A 96 -20.63 -3.65 -13.70
N ASP A 97 -19.51 -4.38 -13.73
CA ASP A 97 -19.50 -5.78 -13.32
C ASP A 97 -18.88 -5.97 -11.93
N PHE A 98 -19.75 -6.15 -10.93
CA PHE A 98 -19.37 -6.38 -9.53
C PHE A 98 -19.25 -7.87 -9.17
N HIS A 99 -19.52 -8.78 -10.11
CA HIS A 99 -19.47 -10.22 -9.87
C HIS A 99 -18.06 -10.79 -10.05
N HIS A 100 -17.21 -10.09 -10.80
CA HIS A 100 -15.84 -10.52 -11.05
C HIS A 100 -14.83 -9.84 -10.12
N VAL A 101 -13.78 -10.57 -9.80
CA VAL A 101 -12.60 -10.00 -9.13
C VAL A 101 -11.92 -9.05 -10.12
N PRO A 102 -11.62 -7.80 -9.74
CA PRO A 102 -10.97 -6.86 -10.66
C PRO A 102 -9.61 -7.41 -11.11
N THR A 103 -9.30 -7.26 -12.40
CA THR A 103 -8.07 -7.77 -13.01
C THR A 103 -6.83 -7.31 -12.27
N GLU A 104 -6.83 -6.08 -11.76
CA GLU A 104 -5.69 -5.53 -11.00
C GLU A 104 -5.42 -6.30 -9.69
N VAL A 105 -6.44 -6.92 -9.10
CA VAL A 105 -6.28 -7.82 -7.94
C VAL A 105 -5.67 -9.15 -8.37
N ILE A 106 -6.09 -9.69 -9.51
CA ILE A 106 -5.53 -10.94 -10.06
C ILE A 106 -4.05 -10.76 -10.37
N GLU A 107 -3.67 -9.67 -11.05
CA GLU A 107 -2.27 -9.35 -11.38
C GLU A 107 -1.39 -9.21 -10.13
N SER A 108 -1.96 -8.75 -9.00
CA SER A 108 -1.21 -8.68 -7.75
C SER A 108 -0.79 -10.05 -7.22
N SER A 109 -1.56 -11.11 -7.51
CA SER A 109 -1.23 -12.48 -7.10
C SER A 109 0.01 -13.01 -7.81
N GLU A 110 0.19 -12.67 -9.09
CA GLU A 110 1.39 -13.01 -9.87
C GLU A 110 2.63 -12.33 -9.27
N ILE A 111 2.52 -11.03 -8.94
CA ILE A 111 3.61 -10.28 -8.28
C ILE A 111 4.03 -10.96 -6.98
N PHE A 112 3.09 -11.38 -6.14
CA PHE A 112 3.42 -12.06 -4.88
C PHE A 112 4.01 -13.46 -5.08
N GLY A 113 3.60 -14.17 -6.13
CA GLY A 113 4.21 -15.42 -6.57
C GLY A 113 5.68 -15.23 -6.93
N ASP A 114 5.95 -14.31 -7.85
CA ASP A 114 7.29 -13.97 -8.33
C ASP A 114 8.25 -13.55 -7.21
N ILE A 115 7.81 -12.66 -6.31
CA ILE A 115 8.62 -12.21 -5.17
C ILE A 115 9.07 -13.42 -4.35
N ALA A 116 8.14 -14.30 -4.05
CA ALA A 116 8.42 -15.45 -3.23
C ALA A 116 9.29 -16.49 -3.92
N ASP A 117 9.12 -16.72 -5.22
CA ASP A 117 10.00 -17.62 -5.97
C ASP A 117 11.43 -17.07 -6.01
N LYS A 118 11.60 -15.74 -6.14
CA LYS A 118 12.90 -15.10 -6.04
C LYS A 118 13.54 -15.29 -4.65
N ILE A 119 12.77 -15.17 -3.56
CA ILE A 119 13.26 -15.42 -2.19
C ILE A 119 13.60 -16.90 -1.98
N LYS A 120 12.76 -17.83 -2.46
CA LYS A 120 13.03 -19.28 -2.38
C LYS A 120 14.34 -19.65 -3.09
N ASN A 121 14.60 -19.04 -4.25
CA ASN A 121 15.81 -19.26 -5.02
C ASN A 121 17.05 -18.53 -4.46
N ASN A 122 16.84 -17.44 -3.72
CA ASN A 122 17.92 -16.75 -3.02
C ASN A 122 17.42 -16.14 -1.70
N SER A 123 17.74 -16.80 -0.59
CA SER A 123 17.33 -16.38 0.75
C SER A 123 17.97 -15.06 1.21
N THR A 124 19.05 -14.59 0.58
CA THR A 124 19.64 -13.29 0.92
C THR A 124 18.71 -12.12 0.58
N LEU A 125 17.69 -12.37 -0.25
CA LEU A 125 16.69 -11.38 -0.66
C LEU A 125 15.59 -11.15 0.40
N ILE A 126 15.51 -11.99 1.43
CA ILE A 126 14.40 -12.00 2.38
C ILE A 126 14.23 -10.65 3.09
N MET A 127 15.31 -9.97 3.45
CA MET A 127 15.23 -8.69 4.16
C MET A 127 14.62 -7.58 3.31
N ASP A 128 14.90 -7.55 2.01
CA ASP A 128 14.31 -6.56 1.11
C ASP A 128 12.83 -6.87 0.83
N ALA A 129 12.46 -8.16 0.78
CA ALA A 129 11.06 -8.57 0.69
C ALA A 129 10.25 -8.25 1.97
N LEU A 130 10.81 -8.45 3.16
CA LEU A 130 10.14 -8.09 4.42
C LEU A 130 9.85 -6.59 4.48
N LYS A 131 10.78 -5.73 4.04
CA LYS A 131 10.54 -4.29 3.90
C LYS A 131 9.36 -4.00 2.96
N PHE A 132 9.35 -4.68 1.81
CA PHE A 132 8.27 -4.54 0.83
C PHE A 132 6.92 -4.91 1.41
N TYR A 133 6.80 -6.09 2.05
CA TYR A 133 5.54 -6.54 2.62
C TYR A 133 5.08 -5.67 3.79
N SER A 134 6.02 -5.17 4.61
CA SER A 134 5.71 -4.20 5.66
C SER A 134 5.12 -2.93 5.07
N ALA A 135 5.83 -2.27 4.13
CA ALA A 135 5.35 -1.06 3.47
C ALA A 135 4.02 -1.26 2.72
N CYS A 136 3.80 -2.44 2.12
CA CYS A 136 2.55 -2.78 1.45
C CYS A 136 1.39 -2.94 2.45
N SER A 137 1.61 -3.60 3.58
CA SER A 137 0.56 -3.82 4.58
C SER A 137 0.09 -2.51 5.26
N LEU A 138 1.01 -1.54 5.39
CA LEU A 138 0.75 -0.26 6.05
C LEU A 138 0.13 0.80 5.14
N ASN A 139 0.24 0.66 3.81
CA ASN A 139 -0.26 1.67 2.87
C ASN A 139 -1.79 1.65 2.76
N ASP A 140 -2.44 2.70 3.25
CA ASP A 140 -3.90 2.85 3.27
C ASP A 140 -4.53 3.17 1.90
N GLN A 141 -3.73 3.53 0.90
CA GLN A 141 -4.16 3.75 -0.47
C GLN A 141 -4.36 2.43 -1.24
N LEU A 142 -3.76 1.33 -0.76
CA LEU A 142 -3.93 0.01 -1.34
C LEU A 142 -5.23 -0.64 -0.86
N ILE A 143 -5.81 -1.51 -1.71
CA ILE A 143 -7.01 -2.25 -1.33
C ILE A 143 -6.74 -3.16 -0.11
N THR A 144 -7.74 -3.29 0.77
CA THR A 144 -7.59 -3.99 2.05
C THR A 144 -7.16 -5.46 1.87
N SER A 145 -7.67 -6.15 0.84
CA SER A 145 -7.29 -7.54 0.55
C SER A 145 -5.81 -7.69 0.20
N VAL A 146 -5.27 -6.80 -0.63
CA VAL A 146 -3.83 -6.76 -0.99
C VAL A 146 -2.98 -6.49 0.23
N ARG A 147 -3.37 -5.54 1.08
CA ARG A 147 -2.69 -5.27 2.34
C ARG A 147 -2.67 -6.49 3.26
N ALA A 148 -3.77 -7.25 3.31
CA ALA A 148 -3.86 -8.47 4.11
C ALA A 148 -2.96 -9.59 3.56
N VAL A 149 -2.88 -9.76 2.24
CA VAL A 149 -1.92 -10.69 1.61
C VAL A 149 -0.48 -10.27 1.89
N CYS A 150 -0.18 -8.97 1.87
CA CYS A 150 1.13 -8.48 2.26
C CYS A 150 1.45 -8.76 3.74
N ALA A 151 0.52 -8.49 4.65
CA ALA A 151 0.68 -8.81 6.07
C ALA A 151 0.87 -10.32 6.31
N ARG A 152 0.15 -11.17 5.57
CA ARG A 152 0.31 -12.63 5.60
C ARG A 152 1.72 -13.05 5.18
N ASN A 153 2.18 -12.59 4.02
CA ASN A 153 3.52 -12.92 3.53
C ASN A 153 4.62 -12.36 4.46
N LEU A 154 4.42 -11.18 5.05
CA LEU A 154 5.33 -10.63 6.05
C LEU A 154 5.49 -11.59 7.23
N GLN A 155 4.39 -12.08 7.80
CA GLN A 155 4.40 -13.04 8.91
C GLN A 155 5.09 -14.35 8.54
N ASP A 156 4.77 -14.90 7.38
CA ASP A 156 5.31 -16.19 6.93
C ASP A 156 6.83 -16.10 6.67
N TRP A 157 7.29 -15.07 5.96
CA TRP A 157 8.72 -14.88 5.71
C TRP A 157 9.50 -14.48 6.96
N ALA A 158 8.92 -13.66 7.85
CA ALA A 158 9.57 -13.29 9.10
C ALA A 158 9.77 -14.52 10.00
N LYS A 159 8.77 -15.40 10.07
CA LYS A 159 8.87 -16.68 10.79
C LYS A 159 9.97 -17.56 10.18
N THR A 160 10.02 -17.72 8.86
CA THR A 160 11.06 -18.49 8.16
C THR A 160 12.46 -17.93 8.42
N ALA A 161 12.60 -16.61 8.50
CA ALA A 161 13.86 -15.94 8.80
C ALA A 161 14.21 -15.89 10.31
N ASN A 162 13.33 -16.40 11.18
CA ASN A 162 13.42 -16.23 12.64
C ASN A 162 13.53 -14.75 13.08
N ILE A 163 12.79 -13.86 12.41
CA ILE A 163 12.73 -12.42 12.69
C ILE A 163 11.42 -12.11 13.40
N ASN A 164 11.49 -11.37 14.51
CA ASN A 164 10.31 -10.86 15.18
C ASN A 164 9.83 -9.56 14.52
N ILE A 165 8.55 -9.49 14.15
CA ILE A 165 7.93 -8.31 13.53
C ILE A 165 6.90 -7.70 14.47
N SER A 166 6.87 -6.35 14.53
CA SER A 166 5.84 -5.65 15.28
C SER A 166 4.50 -5.74 14.54
N ARG A 167 3.52 -6.40 15.15
CA ARG A 167 2.14 -6.44 14.63
C ARG A 167 1.36 -5.17 14.97
N ILE A 168 1.84 -4.36 15.91
CA ILE A 168 1.13 -3.20 16.47
C ILE A 168 0.88 -2.13 15.41
N GLU A 169 1.76 -2.03 14.41
CA GLU A 169 1.67 -1.02 13.35
C GLU A 169 0.65 -1.39 12.27
N ILE A 170 0.31 -2.68 12.13
CA ILE A 170 -0.60 -3.16 11.08
C ILE A 170 -2.05 -3.01 11.57
N PRO A 171 -2.93 -2.34 10.82
CA PRO A 171 -4.32 -2.15 11.23
C PRO A 171 -5.05 -3.49 11.50
N GLU A 172 -5.86 -3.52 12.56
CA GLU A 172 -6.53 -4.73 13.02
C GLU A 172 -7.41 -5.37 11.94
N ASN A 173 -8.10 -4.56 11.14
CA ASN A 173 -8.92 -5.05 10.03
C ASN A 173 -8.10 -5.77 8.95
N VAL A 174 -6.85 -5.37 8.73
CA VAL A 174 -5.91 -6.02 7.82
C VAL A 174 -5.39 -7.32 8.43
N LEU A 175 -4.99 -7.29 9.71
CA LEU A 175 -4.52 -8.48 10.44
C LEU A 175 -5.58 -9.57 10.53
N ARG A 176 -6.83 -9.22 10.83
CA ARG A 176 -7.93 -10.17 10.93
C ARG A 176 -8.13 -10.97 9.65
N ILE A 177 -7.97 -10.34 8.49
CA ILE A 177 -8.03 -11.03 7.20
C ILE A 177 -6.77 -11.87 6.99
N ALA A 178 -5.58 -11.31 7.26
CA ALA A 178 -4.32 -12.00 7.09
C ALA A 178 -4.23 -13.31 7.90
N ASP A 179 -4.75 -13.30 9.14
CA ASP A 179 -4.70 -14.44 10.05
C ASP A 179 -5.54 -15.65 9.57
N VAL A 180 -6.55 -15.41 8.73
CA VAL A 180 -7.40 -16.47 8.15
C VAL A 180 -6.99 -16.89 6.74
N LEU A 181 -6.05 -16.18 6.11
CA LEU A 181 -5.52 -16.60 4.81
C LEU A 181 -4.68 -17.89 4.96
N PRO A 182 -4.72 -18.79 3.96
CA PRO A 182 -3.90 -20.00 3.95
C PRO A 182 -2.42 -19.67 4.17
N ARG A 183 -1.75 -20.54 4.93
CA ARG A 183 -0.31 -20.42 5.17
C ARG A 183 0.44 -20.89 3.93
N ARG A 184 1.60 -20.30 3.67
CA ARG A 184 2.54 -20.86 2.71
C ARG A 184 3.34 -21.98 3.39
N ASP A 185 3.04 -23.21 3.02
CA ASP A 185 3.77 -24.43 3.37
C ASP A 185 4.99 -24.66 2.45
#